data_AF-A0AAJ6TEP5-F1
#
_entry.id   AF-A0AAJ6TEP5-F1
#
_cell.length_a   1.000
_cell.length_b   1.000
_cell.length_c   1.000
_cell.angle_alpha   90.00
_cell.angle_beta   90.00
_cell.angle_gamma   90.00
#
_symmetry.space_group_name_H-M   'P 1'
#
loop_
_entity.id
_entity.type
_entity.pdbx_description
1 polymer ?
#
loop_
_entity_poly.entity_id
_entity_poly.type
_entity_poly.pdbx_seq_one_letter_code
_entity_poly.pdbx_strand_id
1 'polypeptide(L)'
;MKVPVGFLATLWSFFSFLPFFFFLLILGLAKAAIIGPIALGIIVIGNSAVIIGLWIAHFLYTYYCVARTKRLGIVLKIAVLLLLPVPMVLWPVIGIGGSVLGGIGYGFFAPLLATFEAVGENVKDKFYHCFADGCLATIKGTCTVVCDFTDFCFHSYFSYMDELCEKVPPEEKPMDVKYEISSCFSVSYRQTNANPKPGEDNSLKTRRENSLNAQLISQKSRTLKWEIQQHKAVQVWDWLFKACEVNGRILLRDGLINIQEIEECLVKANCKKLSIKLPTWSVLHCLLVSAKSDSSGLVISDDVELARNNGPREKVFEWLIEPLLIMKEQIKNLKVEENEETCLKRLVIECENKRPEEWDGTGFPSNDNVRRAQLQAIIRRLQGIVASMSRFPTFPRRFRNMMKVLYAEAIQAGASASHIGVALKSKYTSKSLIGSGSREGRNETDEVINEAYDSGDVV
;
A
#
# COMPACT_ATOMS: atom_id res chain seq x y z
N MET A 1 -17.76 -4.67 51.97
CA MET A 1 -17.16 -4.49 50.63
C MET A 1 -15.65 -4.38 50.78
N LYS A 2 -14.83 -5.21 50.11
CA LYS A 2 -13.37 -5.04 50.08
C LYS A 2 -13.01 -4.16 48.89
N VAL A 3 -12.49 -2.96 49.15
CA VAL A 3 -11.99 -2.07 48.09
C VAL A 3 -10.69 -2.67 47.53
N PRO A 4 -10.52 -2.81 46.20
CA PRO A 4 -9.30 -3.36 45.64
C PRO A 4 -8.11 -2.42 45.88
N VAL A 5 -7.12 -2.91 46.63
CA VAL A 5 -5.99 -2.12 47.17
C VAL A 5 -5.14 -1.45 46.10
N GLY A 6 -5.21 -1.92 44.85
CA GLY A 6 -4.51 -1.33 43.70
C GLY A 6 -5.18 -0.11 43.06
N PHE A 7 -6.51 0.06 43.17
CA PHE A 7 -7.21 1.17 42.49
C PHE A 7 -6.88 2.51 43.14
N LEU A 8 -6.98 2.59 44.47
CA LEU A 8 -6.65 3.79 45.25
C LEU A 8 -5.16 4.16 45.12
N ALA A 9 -4.25 3.18 45.09
CA ALA A 9 -2.83 3.42 44.88
C ALA A 9 -2.52 3.96 43.47
N THR A 10 -3.17 3.41 42.44
CA THR A 10 -3.04 3.89 41.05
C THR A 10 -3.61 5.30 40.89
N LEU A 11 -4.77 5.56 41.49
CA LEU A 11 -5.42 6.87 41.50
C LEU A 11 -4.56 7.92 42.23
N TRP A 12 -3.98 7.56 43.37
CA TRP A 12 -3.06 8.42 44.12
C TRP A 12 -1.78 8.72 43.35
N SER A 13 -1.21 7.71 42.66
CA SER A 13 -0.06 7.88 41.76
C SER A 13 -0.38 8.86 40.63
N PHE A 14 -1.57 8.74 40.02
CA PHE A 14 -2.04 9.67 38.99
C PHE A 14 -2.17 11.11 39.51
N PHE A 15 -2.81 11.31 40.67
CA PHE A 15 -2.92 12.64 41.30
C PHE A 15 -1.56 13.23 41.71
N SER A 16 -0.61 12.39 42.11
CA SER A 16 0.77 12.79 42.43
C SER A 16 1.60 13.17 41.18
N PHE A 17 1.35 12.49 40.05
CA PHE A 17 1.97 12.81 38.76
C PHE A 17 1.40 14.08 38.11
N LEU A 18 0.13 14.37 38.35
CA LEU A 18 -0.59 15.52 37.76
C LEU A 18 0.12 16.89 37.91
N PRO A 19 0.61 17.33 39.09
CA PRO A 19 1.34 18.60 39.22
C PRO A 19 2.67 18.60 38.45
N PHE A 20 3.36 17.46 38.37
CA PHE A 20 4.59 17.33 37.59
C PHE A 20 4.31 17.42 36.09
N PHE A 21 3.23 16.77 35.61
CA PHE A 21 2.75 16.91 34.24
C PHE A 21 2.41 18.35 33.88
N PHE A 22 1.66 19.06 34.74
CA PHE A 22 1.33 20.48 34.51
C PHE A 22 2.57 21.38 34.52
N PHE A 23 3.56 21.12 35.38
CA PHE A 23 4.83 21.85 35.37
C PHE A 23 5.56 21.69 34.04
N LEU A 24 5.68 20.46 33.52
CA LEU A 24 6.29 20.20 32.21
C LEU A 24 5.50 20.83 31.07
N LEU A 25 4.16 20.77 31.11
CA LEU A 25 3.29 21.39 30.12
C LEU A 25 3.50 22.92 30.07
N ILE A 26 3.54 23.58 31.23
CA ILE A 26 3.81 25.03 31.32
C ILE A 26 5.21 25.36 30.78
N LEU A 27 6.21 24.54 31.10
CA LEU A 27 7.59 24.70 30.62
C LEU A 27 7.70 24.49 29.10
N GLY A 28 6.95 23.53 28.55
CA GLY A 28 6.83 23.31 27.10
C GLY A 28 6.11 24.45 26.38
N LEU A 29 5.02 24.98 26.95
CA LEU A 29 4.32 26.15 26.43
C LEU A 29 5.20 27.41 26.46
N ALA A 30 6.00 27.62 27.51
CA ALA A 30 6.95 28.72 27.58
C ALA A 30 8.04 28.61 26.49
N LYS A 31 8.56 27.40 26.23
CA LYS A 31 9.50 27.17 25.11
C LYS A 31 8.85 27.38 23.75
N ALA A 32 7.61 26.91 23.56
CA ALA A 32 6.84 27.12 22.34
C ALA A 32 6.60 28.62 22.07
N ALA A 33 6.35 29.43 23.11
CA ALA A 33 6.20 30.88 22.97
C ALA A 33 7.51 31.58 22.54
N ILE A 34 8.68 31.08 22.94
CA ILE A 34 9.99 31.68 22.61
C ILE A 34 10.53 31.19 21.25
N ILE A 35 10.52 29.87 21.02
CA ILE A 35 11.11 29.24 19.83
C ILE A 35 10.11 29.16 18.68
N GLY A 36 8.81 29.07 18.96
CA GLY A 36 7.75 28.95 17.94
C GLY A 36 7.76 30.06 16.89
N PRO A 37 7.90 31.35 17.25
CA PRO A 37 8.00 32.44 16.26
C PRO A 37 9.23 32.32 15.35
N ILE A 38 10.37 31.87 15.89
CA ILE A 38 11.61 31.66 15.13
C ILE A 38 11.44 30.48 14.17
N ALA A 39 10.89 29.36 14.68
CA ALA A 39 10.60 28.16 13.91
C ALA A 39 9.62 28.42 12.76
N LEU A 40 8.53 29.17 13.03
CA LEU A 40 7.58 29.64 12.03
C LEU A 40 8.27 30.50 10.96
N GLY A 41 9.11 31.45 11.38
CA GLY A 41 9.86 32.31 10.46
C GLY A 41 10.75 31.52 9.50
N ILE A 42 11.53 30.57 10.01
CA ILE A 42 12.43 29.73 9.19
C ILE A 42 11.62 28.92 8.16
N ILE A 43 10.55 28.24 8.59
CA ILE A 43 9.73 27.41 7.69
C ILE A 43 9.02 28.26 6.64
N VAL A 44 8.40 29.37 7.03
CA VAL A 44 7.64 30.23 6.09
C VAL A 44 8.57 30.90 5.10
N ILE A 45 9.69 31.49 5.53
CA ILE A 45 10.63 32.17 4.63
C ILE A 45 11.30 31.15 3.70
N GLY A 46 11.79 30.03 4.24
CA GLY A 46 12.44 28.98 3.47
C GLY A 46 11.53 28.38 2.39
N ASN A 47 10.35 27.90 2.78
CA ASN A 47 9.41 27.30 1.84
C ASN A 47 8.89 28.33 0.83
N SER A 48 8.63 29.57 1.23
CA SER A 48 8.17 30.62 0.29
C SER A 48 9.25 30.95 -0.74
N ALA A 49 10.53 31.01 -0.35
CA ALA A 49 11.63 31.21 -1.28
C ALA A 49 11.74 30.07 -2.31
N VAL A 50 11.60 28.81 -1.86
CA VAL A 50 11.56 27.63 -2.74
C VAL A 50 10.36 27.67 -3.69
N ILE A 51 9.15 27.94 -3.16
CA ILE A 51 7.92 28.04 -3.96
C ILE A 51 8.08 29.09 -5.05
N ILE A 52 8.45 30.33 -4.69
CA ILE A 52 8.55 31.44 -5.64
C ILE A 52 9.68 31.20 -6.65
N GLY A 53 10.84 30.71 -6.20
CA GLY A 53 12.00 30.45 -7.06
C GLY A 53 11.76 29.32 -8.07
N LEU A 54 11.05 28.25 -7.69
CA LEU A 54 10.74 27.13 -8.58
C LEU A 54 9.46 27.32 -9.39
N TRP A 55 8.54 28.21 -9.00
CA TRP A 55 7.22 28.34 -9.62
C TRP A 55 7.28 28.51 -11.14
N ILE A 56 8.18 29.37 -11.64
CA ILE A 56 8.35 29.60 -13.08
C ILE A 56 8.84 28.32 -13.80
N ALA A 57 9.78 27.59 -13.18
CA ALA A 57 10.30 26.35 -13.74
C ALA A 57 9.23 25.24 -13.76
N HIS A 58 8.50 25.07 -12.64
CA HIS A 58 7.37 24.15 -12.52
C HIS A 58 6.26 24.45 -13.53
N PHE A 59 5.89 25.73 -13.69
CA PHE A 59 4.92 26.20 -14.66
C PHE A 59 5.33 25.80 -16.09
N LEU A 60 6.51 26.24 -16.54
CA LEU A 60 6.99 25.97 -17.90
C LEU A 60 7.15 24.47 -18.17
N TYR A 61 7.67 23.71 -17.20
CA TYR A 61 7.85 22.25 -17.33
C TYR A 61 6.51 21.52 -17.43
N THR A 62 5.48 21.97 -16.72
CA THR A 62 4.14 21.39 -16.81
C THR A 62 3.52 21.59 -18.18
N TYR A 63 3.54 22.82 -18.72
CA TYR A 63 3.04 23.09 -20.06
C TYR A 63 3.78 22.24 -21.11
N TYR A 64 5.11 22.13 -20.99
CA TYR A 64 5.91 21.29 -21.86
C TYR A 64 5.49 19.80 -21.81
N CYS A 65 5.40 19.19 -20.62
CA CYS A 65 5.04 17.77 -20.53
C CYS A 65 3.59 17.45 -20.88
N VAL A 66 2.63 18.35 -20.58
CA VAL A 66 1.22 18.17 -21.01
C VAL A 66 1.07 18.31 -22.53
N ALA A 67 1.82 19.22 -23.17
CA ALA A 67 1.85 19.30 -24.63
C ALA A 67 2.47 18.03 -25.24
N ARG A 68 3.61 17.57 -24.70
CA ARG A 68 4.42 16.49 -25.28
C ARG A 68 3.87 15.08 -25.01
N THR A 69 3.18 14.85 -23.90
CA THR A 69 2.75 13.49 -23.49
C THR A 69 1.96 12.77 -24.59
N LYS A 70 2.15 11.46 -24.74
CA LYS A 70 1.33 10.63 -25.63
C LYS A 70 0.18 9.91 -24.91
N ARG A 71 0.06 10.08 -23.58
CA ARG A 71 -0.95 9.43 -22.74
C ARG A 71 -2.36 10.01 -22.90
N LEU A 72 -2.46 11.27 -23.33
CA LEU A 72 -3.71 12.03 -23.44
C LEU A 72 -4.11 12.22 -24.90
N GLY A 73 -5.40 11.99 -25.21
CA GLY A 73 -6.02 12.34 -26.49
C GLY A 73 -6.01 13.85 -26.77
N ILE A 74 -6.13 14.25 -28.03
CA ILE A 74 -6.06 15.66 -28.46
C ILE A 74 -7.08 16.55 -27.73
N VAL A 75 -8.33 16.08 -27.61
CA VAL A 75 -9.41 16.81 -26.90
C VAL A 75 -9.07 16.97 -25.41
N LEU A 76 -8.60 15.89 -24.77
CA LEU A 76 -8.23 15.91 -23.35
C LEU A 76 -6.99 16.80 -23.11
N LYS A 77 -6.02 16.82 -24.02
CA LYS A 77 -4.88 17.75 -23.97
C LYS A 77 -5.33 19.21 -23.97
N ILE A 78 -6.21 19.60 -24.90
CA ILE A 78 -6.70 20.98 -25.00
C ILE A 78 -7.46 21.36 -23.72
N ALA A 79 -8.34 20.48 -23.23
CA ALA A 79 -9.06 20.71 -21.98
C ALA A 79 -8.13 20.84 -20.76
N VAL A 80 -7.13 19.96 -20.63
CA VAL A 80 -6.14 20.03 -19.54
C VAL A 80 -5.30 21.30 -19.66
N LEU A 81 -4.83 21.67 -20.85
CA LEU A 81 -4.01 22.87 -21.08
C LEU A 81 -4.75 24.16 -20.74
N LEU A 82 -6.05 24.21 -21.02
CA LEU A 82 -6.93 25.33 -20.68
C LEU A 82 -7.26 25.41 -19.19
N LEU A 83 -7.36 24.27 -18.49
CA LEU A 83 -7.62 24.22 -17.06
C LEU A 83 -6.35 24.38 -16.20
N LEU A 84 -5.17 24.10 -16.76
CA LEU A 84 -3.87 24.13 -16.09
C LEU A 84 -3.47 25.44 -15.38
N PRO A 85 -3.82 26.65 -15.87
CA PRO A 85 -3.49 27.89 -15.17
C PRO A 85 -4.05 27.92 -13.73
N VAL A 86 -5.23 27.33 -13.51
CA VAL A 86 -5.93 27.39 -12.22
C VAL A 86 -5.14 26.71 -11.09
N PRO A 87 -4.76 25.41 -11.16
CA PRO A 87 -3.94 24.79 -10.12
C PRO A 87 -2.53 25.40 -10.06
N MET A 88 -1.97 25.90 -11.17
CA MET A 88 -0.63 26.51 -11.18
C MET A 88 -0.59 27.84 -10.42
N VAL A 89 -1.63 28.67 -10.49
CA VAL A 89 -1.74 29.92 -9.71
C VAL A 89 -2.16 29.65 -8.27
N LEU A 90 -3.02 28.64 -8.05
CA LEU A 90 -3.49 28.27 -6.72
C LEU A 90 -2.40 27.59 -5.87
N TRP A 91 -1.48 26.85 -6.49
CA TRP A 91 -0.44 26.08 -5.80
C TRP A 91 0.47 26.93 -4.88
N PRO A 92 1.05 28.07 -5.33
CA PRO A 92 1.83 28.95 -4.43
C PRO A 92 1.04 29.44 -3.22
N VAL A 93 -0.25 29.80 -3.40
CA VAL A 93 -1.11 30.27 -2.31
C VAL A 93 -1.34 29.16 -1.28
N ILE A 94 -1.63 27.95 -1.74
CA ILE A 94 -1.79 26.77 -0.87
C ILE A 94 -0.46 26.40 -0.20
N GLY A 95 0.67 26.44 -0.91
CA GLY A 95 1.99 26.09 -0.39
C GLY A 95 2.48 27.06 0.69
N ILE A 96 2.28 28.36 0.49
CA ILE A 96 2.62 29.40 1.48
C ILE A 96 1.68 29.29 2.69
N GLY A 97 0.36 29.20 2.47
CA GLY A 97 -0.61 29.02 3.56
C GLY A 97 -0.39 27.73 4.36
N GLY A 98 -0.06 26.63 3.69
CA GLY A 98 0.33 25.36 4.29
C GLY A 98 1.65 25.46 5.06
N SER A 99 2.60 26.28 4.61
CA SER A 99 3.85 26.54 5.33
C SER A 99 3.64 27.39 6.59
N VAL A 100 2.67 28.32 6.58
CA VAL A 100 2.25 29.05 7.80
C VAL A 100 1.59 28.08 8.80
N LEU A 101 0.61 27.30 8.38
CA LEU A 101 -0.06 26.32 9.24
C LEU A 101 0.90 25.25 9.79
N GLY A 102 1.77 24.72 8.91
CA GLY A 102 2.82 23.76 9.28
C GLY A 102 3.85 24.36 10.21
N GLY A 103 4.27 25.61 9.99
CA GLY A 103 5.19 26.33 10.87
C GLY A 103 4.60 26.63 12.26
N ILE A 104 3.32 26.98 12.35
CA ILE A 104 2.61 27.15 13.62
C ILE A 104 2.54 25.80 14.36
N GLY A 105 2.11 24.74 13.67
CA GLY A 105 2.03 23.40 14.25
C GLY A 105 3.39 22.90 14.74
N TYR A 106 4.42 22.97 13.89
CA TYR A 106 5.77 22.54 14.24
C TYR A 106 6.37 23.38 15.38
N GLY A 107 6.29 24.71 15.28
CA GLY A 107 6.81 25.64 16.29
C GLY A 107 6.12 25.54 17.65
N PHE A 108 4.88 25.03 17.70
CA PHE A 108 4.16 24.77 18.94
C PHE A 108 4.44 23.35 19.49
N PHE A 109 4.25 22.31 18.67
CA PHE A 109 4.30 20.92 19.13
C PHE A 109 5.73 20.38 19.32
N ALA A 110 6.71 20.79 18.50
CA ALA A 110 8.07 20.25 18.61
C ALA A 110 8.76 20.66 19.94
N PRO A 111 8.75 21.94 20.37
CA PRO A 111 9.26 22.31 21.70
C PRO A 111 8.55 21.61 22.85
N LEU A 112 7.22 21.43 22.73
CA LEU A 112 6.39 20.78 23.74
C LEU A 112 6.76 19.30 23.88
N LEU A 113 6.84 18.54 22.78
CA LEU A 113 7.23 17.13 22.81
C LEU A 113 8.65 16.92 23.34
N ALA A 114 9.60 17.78 22.95
CA ALA A 114 10.97 17.74 23.46
C ALA A 114 11.04 17.90 25.00
N THR A 115 10.07 18.58 25.64
CA THR A 115 10.02 18.66 27.11
C THR A 115 9.58 17.37 27.81
N PHE A 116 8.74 16.57 27.16
CA PHE A 116 8.32 15.27 27.69
C PHE A 116 9.37 14.18 27.41
N GLU A 117 10.03 14.24 26.26
CA GLU A 117 11.10 13.33 25.86
C GLU A 117 12.33 13.45 26.77
N ALA A 118 12.80 14.69 27.04
CA ALA A 118 13.91 14.97 27.94
C ALA A 118 13.71 14.56 29.41
N VAL A 119 12.49 14.15 29.78
CA VAL A 119 12.15 13.62 31.11
C VAL A 119 12.14 12.09 31.14
N GLY A 120 11.97 11.43 29.99
CA GLY A 120 12.09 9.97 29.85
C GLY A 120 13.53 9.48 29.93
N GLU A 121 14.50 10.31 29.53
CA GLU A 121 15.92 9.97 29.60
C GLU A 121 16.54 10.29 30.97
N ASN A 122 17.26 9.32 31.54
CA ASN A 122 17.76 9.40 32.92
C ASN A 122 19.14 10.07 33.01
N VAL A 123 19.26 11.28 32.48
CA VAL A 123 20.53 12.05 32.37
C VAL A 123 20.80 12.86 33.65
N LYS A 124 22.08 13.11 33.95
CA LYS A 124 22.53 13.69 35.24
C LYS A 124 22.22 15.18 35.42
N ASP A 125 22.33 16.01 34.37
CA ASP A 125 22.13 17.47 34.44
C ASP A 125 20.79 17.91 33.80
N LYS A 126 19.69 17.53 34.45
CA LYS A 126 18.32 17.55 33.87
C LYS A 126 17.83 18.93 33.40
N PHE A 127 18.22 20.04 34.06
CA PHE A 127 17.68 21.37 33.71
C PHE A 127 18.37 22.02 32.50
N TYR A 128 19.70 21.96 32.41
CA TYR A 128 20.44 22.61 31.31
C TYR A 128 20.21 21.88 29.99
N HIS A 129 20.32 20.54 29.97
CA HIS A 129 20.03 19.72 28.79
C HIS A 129 18.59 19.87 28.31
N CYS A 130 17.60 19.86 29.22
CA CYS A 130 16.21 20.07 28.86
C CYS A 130 15.99 21.42 28.14
N PHE A 131 16.69 22.48 28.54
CA PHE A 131 16.50 23.82 27.96
C PHE A 131 17.33 24.05 26.68
N ALA A 132 18.63 23.77 26.70
CA ALA A 132 19.53 24.09 25.60
C ALA A 132 19.34 23.15 24.40
N ASP A 133 19.36 21.82 24.63
CA ASP A 133 19.36 20.84 23.54
C ASP A 133 18.01 20.80 22.82
N GLY A 134 16.91 20.86 23.55
CA GLY A 134 15.56 20.87 22.96
C GLY A 134 15.27 22.07 22.04
N CYS A 135 15.78 23.25 22.39
CA CYS A 135 15.59 24.45 21.56
C CYS A 135 16.44 24.39 20.29
N LEU A 136 17.72 24.00 20.40
CA LEU A 136 18.63 23.89 19.26
C LEU A 136 18.24 22.74 18.32
N ALA A 137 17.77 21.61 18.87
CA ALA A 137 17.21 20.51 18.10
C ALA A 137 15.95 20.94 17.32
N THR A 138 15.06 21.74 17.92
CA THR A 138 13.88 22.28 17.22
C THR A 138 14.28 23.17 16.04
N ILE A 139 15.24 24.09 16.24
CA ILE A 139 15.71 24.98 15.16
C ILE A 139 16.36 24.16 14.03
N LYS A 140 17.25 23.22 14.35
CA LYS A 140 17.83 22.29 13.37
C LYS A 140 16.77 21.47 12.64
N GLY A 141 15.71 21.08 13.36
CA GLY A 141 14.54 20.42 12.82
C GLY A 141 13.79 21.29 11.80
N THR A 142 13.62 22.60 12.05
CA THR A 142 13.01 23.51 11.05
C THR A 142 13.83 23.64 9.78
N CYS A 143 15.16 23.70 9.87
CA CYS A 143 16.02 23.67 8.68
C CYS A 143 15.84 22.37 7.90
N THR A 144 15.76 21.22 8.60
CA THR A 144 15.45 19.92 7.97
C THR A 144 14.10 19.92 7.25
N VAL A 145 13.04 20.51 7.85
CA VAL A 145 11.71 20.63 7.22
C VAL A 145 11.77 21.44 5.92
N VAL A 146 12.54 22.54 5.90
CA VAL A 146 12.76 23.34 4.67
C VAL A 146 13.56 22.55 3.63
N CYS A 147 14.61 21.82 4.03
CA CYS A 147 15.37 20.96 3.12
C CYS A 147 14.50 19.84 2.53
N ASP A 148 13.71 19.13 3.33
CA ASP A 148 12.79 18.08 2.88
C ASP A 148 11.79 18.64 1.84
N PHE A 149 11.25 19.83 2.09
CA PHE A 149 10.35 20.52 1.16
C PHE A 149 11.05 20.96 -0.13
N THR A 150 12.30 21.40 -0.02
CA THR A 150 13.18 21.76 -1.14
C THR A 150 13.41 20.54 -2.04
N ASP A 151 13.87 19.43 -1.47
CA ASP A 151 14.15 18.18 -2.20
C ASP A 151 12.90 17.62 -2.87
N PHE A 152 11.73 17.70 -2.20
CA PHE A 152 10.45 17.33 -2.81
C PHE A 152 10.13 18.18 -4.05
N CYS A 153 10.31 19.49 -3.97
CA CYS A 153 10.04 20.41 -5.08
C CYS A 153 11.07 20.30 -6.23
N PHE A 154 12.33 19.96 -5.93
CA PHE A 154 13.41 19.80 -6.92
C PHE A 154 13.45 18.40 -7.57
N HIS A 155 13.06 17.34 -6.86
CA HIS A 155 13.24 15.97 -7.33
C HIS A 155 11.93 15.21 -7.52
N SER A 156 11.05 15.18 -6.51
CA SER A 156 9.79 14.41 -6.61
C SER A 156 8.86 14.99 -7.68
N TYR A 157 8.77 16.32 -7.76
CA TYR A 157 7.96 17.01 -8.77
C TYR A 157 8.43 16.72 -10.20
N PHE A 158 9.71 17.00 -10.51
CA PHE A 158 10.23 16.83 -11.87
C PHE A 158 10.19 15.36 -12.31
N SER A 159 10.52 14.42 -11.43
CA SER A 159 10.40 12.98 -11.68
C SER A 159 8.98 12.54 -12.05
N TYR A 160 7.95 13.07 -11.36
CA TYR A 160 6.55 12.81 -11.70
C TYR A 160 6.18 13.38 -13.07
N MET A 161 6.67 14.58 -13.39
CA MET A 161 6.42 15.21 -14.69
C MET A 161 7.14 14.47 -15.83
N ASP A 162 8.33 13.91 -15.58
CA ASP A 162 9.06 13.06 -16.52
C ASP A 162 8.27 11.78 -16.85
N GLU A 163 7.69 11.10 -15.86
CA GLU A 163 6.85 9.89 -16.07
C GLU A 163 5.59 10.20 -16.92
N LEU A 164 5.02 11.39 -16.76
CA LEU A 164 3.93 11.89 -17.61
C LEU A 164 4.42 12.22 -19.03
N CYS A 165 5.63 12.75 -19.16
CA CYS A 165 6.32 13.06 -20.42
C CYS A 165 6.75 11.79 -21.19
N GLU A 166 6.99 10.68 -20.50
CA GLU A 166 7.53 9.44 -21.06
C GLU A 166 6.54 8.73 -22.00
N LYS A 167 7.09 8.08 -23.03
CA LYS A 167 6.31 7.37 -24.04
C LYS A 167 5.78 6.06 -23.46
N VAL A 168 4.46 5.89 -23.53
CA VAL A 168 3.80 4.61 -23.27
C VAL A 168 4.33 3.56 -24.26
N PRO A 169 4.58 2.30 -23.83
CA PRO A 169 4.85 1.20 -24.76
C PRO A 169 3.71 1.03 -25.78
N PRO A 170 4.00 0.53 -26.99
CA PRO A 170 3.10 0.64 -28.16
C PRO A 170 1.76 -0.13 -28.09
N GLU A 171 1.44 -0.77 -26.96
CA GLU A 171 0.25 -1.61 -26.77
C GLU A 171 -0.88 -0.93 -25.97
N GLU A 172 -0.60 0.15 -25.25
CA GLU A 172 -1.63 0.91 -24.51
C GLU A 172 -2.21 2.05 -25.39
N LYS A 173 -3.53 2.01 -25.61
CA LYS A 173 -4.27 3.11 -26.27
C LYS A 173 -4.29 4.35 -25.36
N PRO A 174 -4.21 5.58 -25.90
CA PRO A 174 -4.31 6.80 -25.11
C PRO A 174 -5.66 6.88 -24.37
N MET A 175 -5.68 7.59 -23.24
CA MET A 175 -6.93 7.88 -22.53
C MET A 175 -7.75 8.91 -23.31
N ASP A 176 -8.57 8.41 -24.22
CA ASP A 176 -9.63 9.16 -24.89
C ASP A 176 -10.93 9.09 -24.08
N VAL A 177 -11.59 10.23 -23.90
CA VAL A 177 -12.98 10.25 -23.41
C VAL A 177 -13.87 9.72 -24.52
N LYS A 178 -14.35 8.49 -24.34
CA LYS A 178 -15.23 7.83 -25.29
C LYS A 178 -16.62 8.47 -25.18
N TYR A 179 -16.91 9.44 -26.05
CA TYR A 179 -18.29 9.86 -26.28
C TYR A 179 -19.03 8.68 -26.90
N GLU A 180 -20.04 8.19 -26.19
CA GLU A 180 -20.82 7.04 -26.59
C GLU A 180 -21.83 7.46 -27.66
N ILE A 181 -21.45 7.26 -28.93
CA ILE A 181 -22.36 7.37 -30.07
C ILE A 181 -22.49 5.99 -30.70
N SER A 182 -23.72 5.50 -30.73
CA SER A 182 -24.10 4.22 -31.33
C SER A 182 -23.92 4.24 -32.84
N SER A 183 -23.12 3.32 -33.37
CA SER A 183 -23.42 2.61 -34.62
C SER A 183 -22.50 1.39 -34.79
N CYS A 184 -23.08 0.25 -35.17
CA CYS A 184 -22.34 -0.92 -35.62
C CYS A 184 -21.42 -0.59 -36.79
N PHE A 185 -20.18 -1.12 -36.80
CA PHE A 185 -19.61 -1.71 -38.01
C PHE A 185 -18.51 -2.71 -37.67
N SER A 186 -18.73 -3.97 -38.04
CA SER A 186 -17.75 -5.05 -37.95
C SER A 186 -16.79 -4.95 -39.14
N VAL A 187 -15.50 -4.76 -38.90
CA VAL A 187 -14.45 -4.97 -39.93
C VAL A 187 -13.30 -5.76 -39.33
N SER A 188 -13.11 -6.98 -39.85
CA SER A 188 -11.93 -7.83 -39.64
C SER A 188 -10.87 -7.56 -40.71
N TYR A 189 -9.73 -8.28 -40.67
CA TYR A 189 -8.57 -8.22 -41.58
C TYR A 189 -7.58 -7.04 -41.35
N ARG A 190 -6.26 -7.17 -41.57
CA ARG A 190 -5.41 -8.32 -41.96
C ARG A 190 -3.94 -8.03 -41.60
N GLN A 191 -3.17 -9.06 -41.25
CA GLN A 191 -1.72 -8.99 -41.10
C GLN A 191 -1.02 -8.99 -42.46
N THR A 192 -0.07 -8.09 -42.69
CA THR A 192 0.79 -8.08 -43.90
C THR A 192 2.26 -7.97 -43.51
N ASN A 193 3.05 -8.94 -43.96
CA ASN A 193 4.51 -8.92 -43.88
C ASN A 193 5.09 -8.06 -45.01
N ALA A 194 6.24 -7.41 -44.77
CA ALA A 194 7.10 -6.90 -45.83
C ALA A 194 8.58 -6.92 -45.39
N ASN A 195 9.46 -7.47 -46.23
CA ASN A 195 10.93 -7.41 -46.12
C ASN A 195 11.56 -7.78 -47.48
N PRO A 196 12.37 -6.90 -48.13
CA PRO A 196 13.80 -7.17 -48.46
C PRO A 196 14.68 -5.88 -48.46
N LYS A 197 16.03 -5.82 -48.61
CA LYS A 197 17.21 -6.74 -48.61
C LYS A 197 18.50 -5.89 -48.31
N PRO A 198 19.75 -6.44 -48.23
CA PRO A 198 20.88 -5.81 -47.51
C PRO A 198 22.08 -5.29 -48.34
N GLY A 199 23.04 -4.65 -47.65
CA GLY A 199 24.38 -4.17 -48.07
C GLY A 199 24.76 -2.91 -47.28
N GLU A 200 26.00 -2.58 -46.88
CA GLU A 200 27.35 -3.14 -47.10
C GLU A 200 28.28 -2.72 -45.91
N ASP A 201 29.43 -3.38 -45.70
CA ASP A 201 30.33 -3.15 -44.54
C ASP A 201 31.50 -2.19 -44.87
N ASN A 202 31.98 -1.42 -43.87
CA ASN A 202 33.40 -1.09 -43.67
C ASN A 202 33.64 -0.16 -42.46
N SER A 203 34.21 -0.67 -41.36
CA SER A 203 35.41 -0.08 -40.71
C SER A 203 35.86 -0.82 -39.43
N LEU A 204 36.66 -1.86 -39.60
CA LEU A 204 37.40 -2.50 -38.51
C LEU A 204 38.62 -1.66 -38.08
N LYS A 205 38.46 -0.70 -37.14
CA LYS A 205 39.63 -0.18 -36.39
C LYS A 205 39.46 0.40 -34.97
N THR A 206 38.30 0.30 -34.33
CA THR A 206 38.06 0.93 -32.99
C THR A 206 37.52 -0.02 -31.91
N ARG A 207 37.71 -1.34 -32.06
CA ARG A 207 37.04 -2.35 -31.20
C ARG A 207 37.91 -3.03 -30.13
N ARG A 208 39.25 -2.99 -30.23
CA ARG A 208 40.12 -3.85 -29.39
C ARG A 208 40.58 -3.22 -28.07
N GLU A 209 40.63 -1.88 -27.97
CA GLU A 209 41.00 -1.18 -26.73
C GLU A 209 39.79 -0.95 -25.80
N ASN A 210 38.62 -0.63 -26.37
CA ASN A 210 37.39 -0.42 -25.59
C ASN A 210 36.87 -1.69 -24.91
N SER A 211 37.18 -2.89 -25.44
CA SER A 211 36.74 -4.16 -24.85
C SER A 211 37.40 -4.44 -23.50
N LEU A 212 38.71 -4.19 -23.37
CA LEU A 212 39.45 -4.47 -22.14
C LEU A 212 39.06 -3.51 -21.01
N ASN A 213 38.93 -2.21 -21.32
CA ASN A 213 38.47 -1.22 -20.35
C ASN A 213 37.02 -1.47 -19.91
N ALA A 214 36.11 -1.81 -20.84
CA ALA A 214 34.74 -2.19 -20.49
C ALA A 214 34.67 -3.45 -19.60
N GLN A 215 35.55 -4.43 -19.82
CA GLN A 215 35.59 -5.67 -19.05
C GLN A 215 36.15 -5.46 -17.64
N LEU A 216 37.20 -4.65 -17.47
CA LEU A 216 37.75 -4.26 -16.16
C LEU A 216 36.76 -3.41 -15.34
N ILE A 217 36.12 -2.42 -15.97
CA ILE A 217 35.11 -1.57 -15.32
C ILE A 217 33.86 -2.40 -14.97
N SER A 218 33.45 -3.35 -15.82
CA SER A 218 32.32 -4.25 -15.56
C SER A 218 32.58 -5.21 -14.38
N GLN A 219 33.78 -5.80 -14.27
CA GLN A 219 34.10 -6.64 -13.10
C GLN A 219 34.19 -5.83 -11.80
N LYS A 220 34.85 -4.67 -11.80
CA LYS A 220 34.96 -3.81 -10.61
C LYS A 220 33.62 -3.18 -10.21
N SER A 221 32.73 -2.95 -11.19
CA SER A 221 31.34 -2.54 -10.95
C SER A 221 30.51 -3.68 -10.37
N ARG A 222 30.65 -4.91 -10.86
CA ARG A 222 29.85 -6.06 -10.39
C ARG A 222 30.05 -6.34 -8.91
N THR A 223 31.28 -6.36 -8.40
CA THR A 223 31.53 -6.58 -6.97
C THR A 223 30.97 -5.47 -6.07
N LEU A 224 31.04 -4.21 -6.50
CA LEU A 224 30.48 -3.06 -5.76
C LEU A 224 28.94 -2.96 -5.86
N LYS A 225 28.36 -3.44 -6.97
CA LYS A 225 26.91 -3.38 -7.23
C LYS A 225 26.10 -4.38 -6.41
N TRP A 226 26.72 -5.43 -5.88
CA TRP A 226 26.09 -6.35 -4.93
C TRP A 226 26.00 -5.76 -3.50
N GLU A 227 26.86 -4.81 -3.12
CA GLU A 227 26.84 -4.23 -1.76
C GLU A 227 25.90 -3.03 -1.59
N ILE A 228 25.46 -2.36 -2.66
CA ILE A 228 24.57 -1.18 -2.58
C ILE A 228 23.42 -1.29 -3.58
N GLN A 229 22.54 -2.26 -3.37
CA GLN A 229 21.25 -2.35 -4.06
C GLN A 229 20.15 -1.63 -3.26
N GLN A 230 20.18 -0.29 -3.31
CA GLN A 230 19.15 0.55 -2.69
C GLN A 230 17.83 0.43 -3.46
N HIS A 231 16.76 0.04 -2.75
CA HIS A 231 15.44 -0.09 -3.34
C HIS A 231 14.74 1.26 -3.45
N LYS A 232 14.08 1.52 -4.58
CA LYS A 232 13.29 2.75 -4.77
C LYS A 232 11.92 2.60 -4.10
N ALA A 233 11.38 3.71 -3.60
CA ALA A 233 9.99 3.87 -3.17
C ALA A 233 8.96 3.11 -4.04
N VAL A 234 9.10 3.21 -5.36
CA VAL A 234 8.23 2.58 -6.36
C VAL A 234 8.23 1.05 -6.25
N GLN A 235 9.38 0.43 -5.98
CA GLN A 235 9.53 -1.03 -5.92
C GLN A 235 8.81 -1.64 -4.72
N VAL A 236 8.81 -0.95 -3.57
CA VAL A 236 8.06 -1.40 -2.38
C VAL A 236 6.56 -1.38 -2.65
N TRP A 237 6.05 -0.38 -3.38
CA TRP A 237 4.65 -0.35 -3.79
C TRP A 237 4.32 -1.41 -4.86
N ASP A 238 5.17 -1.56 -5.88
CA ASP A 238 4.97 -2.55 -6.95
C ASP A 238 4.94 -3.97 -6.37
N TRP A 239 5.85 -4.27 -5.44
CA TRP A 239 5.80 -5.51 -4.65
C TRP A 239 4.48 -5.65 -3.89
N LEU A 240 4.08 -4.65 -3.09
CA LEU A 240 2.89 -4.76 -2.25
C LEU A 240 1.64 -5.06 -3.09
N PHE A 241 1.46 -4.37 -4.22
CA PHE A 241 0.35 -4.63 -5.11
C PHE A 241 0.47 -5.99 -5.82
N LYS A 242 1.68 -6.45 -6.16
CA LYS A 242 1.86 -7.80 -6.73
C LYS A 242 1.58 -8.90 -5.70
N ALA A 243 1.98 -8.71 -4.45
CA ALA A 243 1.61 -9.59 -3.35
C ALA A 243 0.09 -9.60 -3.13
N CYS A 244 -0.56 -8.44 -3.11
CA CYS A 244 -2.02 -8.33 -3.02
C CYS A 244 -2.76 -9.00 -4.19
N GLU A 245 -2.19 -8.99 -5.40
CA GLU A 245 -2.72 -9.70 -6.56
C GLU A 245 -2.63 -11.23 -6.37
N VAL A 246 -1.44 -11.76 -6.03
CA VAL A 246 -1.25 -13.20 -5.78
C VAL A 246 -2.12 -13.69 -4.61
N ASN A 247 -2.14 -12.94 -3.51
CA ASN A 247 -2.91 -13.28 -2.32
C ASN A 247 -4.42 -13.08 -2.53
N GLY A 248 -4.83 -12.13 -3.38
CA GLY A 248 -6.22 -11.94 -3.78
C GLY A 248 -6.78 -13.16 -4.50
N ARG A 249 -5.99 -13.80 -5.39
CA ARG A 249 -6.35 -15.07 -6.02
C ARG A 249 -6.53 -16.21 -5.02
N ILE A 250 -5.63 -16.29 -4.03
CA ILE A 250 -5.72 -17.27 -2.92
C ILE A 250 -7.02 -17.07 -2.15
N LEU A 251 -7.32 -15.85 -1.72
CA LEU A 251 -8.52 -15.53 -0.94
C LEU A 251 -9.83 -15.72 -1.70
N LEU A 252 -9.83 -15.49 -3.03
CA LEU A 252 -10.96 -15.82 -3.90
C LEU A 252 -11.19 -17.33 -4.02
N ARG A 253 -10.12 -18.11 -4.23
CA ARG A 253 -10.18 -19.58 -4.31
C ARG A 253 -10.63 -20.21 -2.99
N ASP A 254 -10.15 -19.66 -1.88
CA ASP A 254 -10.42 -20.16 -0.54
C ASP A 254 -11.77 -19.65 0.02
N GLY A 255 -12.55 -18.89 -0.77
CA GLY A 255 -13.89 -18.41 -0.42
C GLY A 255 -13.95 -17.32 0.65
N LEU A 256 -12.81 -16.70 0.97
CA LEU A 256 -12.69 -15.65 2.00
C LEU A 256 -12.98 -14.24 1.48
N ILE A 257 -12.89 -14.03 0.16
CA ILE A 257 -13.35 -12.82 -0.53
C ILE A 257 -14.27 -13.25 -1.67
N ASN A 258 -15.44 -12.63 -1.77
CA ASN A 258 -16.42 -12.97 -2.81
C ASN A 258 -16.29 -12.06 -4.04
N ILE A 259 -16.58 -12.58 -5.24
CA ILE A 259 -16.62 -11.78 -6.48
C ILE A 259 -17.57 -10.58 -6.33
N GLN A 260 -18.69 -10.75 -5.61
CA GLN A 260 -19.65 -9.69 -5.29
C GLN A 260 -19.05 -8.56 -4.44
N GLU A 261 -18.16 -8.86 -3.46
CA GLU A 261 -17.49 -7.81 -2.67
C GLU A 261 -16.49 -7.01 -3.52
N ILE A 262 -15.84 -7.68 -4.49
CA ILE A 262 -14.96 -7.02 -5.45
C ILE A 262 -15.77 -6.12 -6.39
N GLU A 263 -16.88 -6.63 -6.92
CA GLU A 263 -17.80 -5.86 -7.77
C GLU A 263 -18.34 -4.64 -7.05
N GLU A 264 -18.79 -4.77 -5.80
CA GLU A 264 -19.27 -3.67 -4.99
C GLU A 264 -18.19 -2.58 -4.77
N CYS A 265 -16.95 -2.99 -4.49
CA CYS A 265 -15.79 -2.08 -4.40
C CYS A 265 -15.57 -1.34 -5.74
N LEU A 266 -15.62 -2.04 -6.87
CA LEU A 266 -15.41 -1.44 -8.18
C LEU A 266 -16.53 -0.48 -8.58
N VAL A 267 -17.79 -0.92 -8.49
CA VAL A 267 -19.00 -0.21 -8.94
C VAL A 267 -19.39 0.93 -8.00
N LYS A 268 -19.56 0.67 -6.69
CA LYS A 268 -19.95 1.70 -5.71
C LYS A 268 -18.77 2.58 -5.26
N ALA A 269 -17.58 2.34 -5.79
CA ALA A 269 -16.31 2.92 -5.37
C ALA A 269 -15.94 2.73 -3.88
N ASN A 270 -16.72 1.94 -3.11
CA ASN A 270 -16.56 1.75 -1.68
C ASN A 270 -15.56 0.63 -1.35
N CYS A 271 -14.32 0.79 -1.80
CA CYS A 271 -13.26 -0.19 -1.55
C CYS A 271 -12.69 -0.14 -0.11
N LYS A 272 -13.21 0.70 0.81
CA LYS A 272 -12.57 0.97 2.10
C LYS A 272 -12.20 -0.30 2.89
N LYS A 273 -13.15 -1.23 3.06
CA LYS A 273 -12.94 -2.53 3.73
C LYS A 273 -11.78 -3.31 3.08
N LEU A 274 -11.89 -3.54 1.76
CA LEU A 274 -10.96 -4.39 1.01
C LEU A 274 -9.56 -3.76 0.87
N SER A 275 -9.50 -2.44 0.71
CA SER A 275 -8.27 -1.63 0.63
C SER A 275 -7.44 -1.62 1.91
N ILE A 276 -7.98 -2.13 3.01
CA ILE A 276 -7.27 -2.37 4.27
C ILE A 276 -7.04 -3.87 4.46
N LYS A 277 -8.09 -4.71 4.36
CA LYS A 277 -7.97 -6.14 4.68
C LYS A 277 -7.02 -6.91 3.75
N LEU A 278 -7.08 -6.69 2.43
CA LEU A 278 -6.24 -7.43 1.47
C LEU A 278 -4.73 -7.10 1.56
N PRO A 279 -4.31 -5.82 1.68
CA PRO A 279 -2.91 -5.51 1.94
C PRO A 279 -2.47 -5.89 3.36
N THR A 280 -3.33 -5.78 4.38
CA THR A 280 -3.01 -6.28 5.73
C THR A 280 -2.68 -7.76 5.70
N TRP A 281 -3.47 -8.57 4.97
CA TRP A 281 -3.21 -10.00 4.80
C TRP A 281 -1.86 -10.24 4.11
N SER A 282 -1.57 -9.49 3.06
CA SER A 282 -0.34 -9.64 2.27
C SER A 282 0.92 -9.27 3.06
N VAL A 283 0.86 -8.18 3.84
CA VAL A 283 1.95 -7.78 4.73
C VAL A 283 2.10 -8.77 5.89
N LEU A 284 1.00 -9.26 6.48
CA LEU A 284 1.06 -10.31 7.50
C LEU A 284 1.70 -11.59 6.95
N HIS A 285 1.35 -12.02 5.73
CA HIS A 285 1.96 -13.19 5.11
C HIS A 285 3.48 -13.01 4.93
N CYS A 286 3.92 -11.85 4.42
CA CYS A 286 5.33 -11.51 4.30
C CYS A 286 6.04 -11.54 5.67
N LEU A 287 5.42 -10.97 6.71
CA LEU A 287 6.00 -10.96 8.06
C LEU A 287 6.15 -12.36 8.67
N LEU A 288 5.16 -13.24 8.49
CA LEU A 288 5.22 -14.63 8.96
C LEU A 288 6.34 -15.42 8.24
N VAL A 289 6.46 -15.27 6.91
CA VAL A 289 7.56 -15.88 6.13
C VAL A 289 8.91 -15.31 6.55
N SER A 290 9.01 -13.99 6.72
CA SER A 290 10.24 -13.30 7.15
C SER A 290 10.67 -13.71 8.56
N ALA A 291 9.72 -13.88 9.49
CA ALA A 291 9.99 -14.29 10.87
C ALA A 291 10.50 -15.74 10.97
N LYS A 292 10.05 -16.63 10.06
CA LYS A 292 10.54 -18.01 9.91
C LYS A 292 11.91 -18.10 9.22
N SER A 293 12.34 -17.04 8.53
CA SER A 293 13.65 -16.98 7.89
C SER A 293 14.75 -16.44 8.82
N ASP A 294 16.00 -16.77 8.51
CA ASP A 294 17.20 -16.21 9.17
C ASP A 294 17.63 -14.84 8.58
N SER A 295 16.81 -14.28 7.68
CA SER A 295 16.95 -12.94 7.12
C SER A 295 16.99 -11.85 8.22
N SER A 296 17.70 -10.74 7.97
CA SER A 296 17.68 -9.58 8.86
C SER A 296 16.50 -8.63 8.56
N GLY A 297 16.10 -8.54 7.29
CA GLY A 297 15.05 -7.68 6.77
C GLY A 297 13.70 -8.38 6.55
N LEU A 298 12.87 -7.78 5.70
CA LEU A 298 11.63 -8.38 5.19
C LEU A 298 11.92 -9.12 3.89
N VAL A 299 11.54 -10.39 3.81
CA VAL A 299 11.64 -11.20 2.58
C VAL A 299 10.47 -10.81 1.68
N ILE A 300 10.80 -10.10 0.60
CA ILE A 300 9.86 -9.50 -0.34
C ILE A 300 9.59 -10.46 -1.51
N SER A 301 10.63 -11.10 -2.02
CA SER A 301 10.59 -12.19 -2.99
C SER A 301 11.82 -13.07 -2.80
N ASP A 302 11.90 -14.21 -3.49
CA ASP A 302 12.89 -15.27 -3.26
C ASP A 302 14.36 -14.77 -3.21
N ASP A 303 14.70 -13.74 -3.98
CA ASP A 303 16.04 -13.10 -4.02
C ASP A 303 16.09 -11.66 -3.47
N VAL A 304 15.05 -11.15 -2.78
CA VAL A 304 14.97 -9.73 -2.34
C VAL A 304 14.66 -9.59 -0.86
N GLU A 305 15.67 -9.16 -0.10
CA GLU A 305 15.57 -8.76 1.31
C GLU A 305 15.53 -7.23 1.46
N LEU A 306 14.44 -6.73 2.05
CA LEU A 306 14.31 -5.33 2.43
C LEU A 306 14.77 -5.14 3.88
N ALA A 307 16.07 -4.94 4.05
CA ALA A 307 16.71 -4.59 5.32
C ALA A 307 16.88 -3.07 5.48
N ARG A 308 17.11 -2.62 6.72
CA ARG A 308 17.26 -1.20 7.13
C ARG A 308 18.32 -0.43 6.30
N ASN A 309 19.37 -1.11 5.86
CA ASN A 309 20.47 -0.58 5.05
C ASN A 309 20.15 -0.50 3.54
N ASN A 310 19.24 -1.34 3.04
CA ASN A 310 18.94 -1.50 1.61
C ASN A 310 17.57 -0.92 1.20
N GLY A 311 16.81 -0.40 2.16
CA GLY A 311 15.51 0.22 1.93
C GLY A 311 15.56 1.61 1.29
N PRO A 312 14.38 2.15 0.88
CA PRO A 312 14.28 3.51 0.35
C PRO A 312 14.59 4.54 1.44
N ARG A 313 15.34 5.59 1.09
CA ARG A 313 15.78 6.64 2.04
C ARG A 313 14.74 7.73 2.29
N GLU A 314 13.63 7.73 1.56
CA GLU A 314 12.55 8.69 1.80
C GLU A 314 11.87 8.36 3.14
N LYS A 315 11.76 9.35 4.04
CA LYS A 315 11.23 9.21 5.42
C LYS A 315 9.89 8.45 5.53
N VAL A 316 9.07 8.48 4.48
CA VAL A 316 7.80 7.75 4.39
C VAL A 316 8.00 6.23 4.39
N PHE A 317 9.09 5.73 3.81
CA PHE A 317 9.43 4.30 3.84
C PHE A 317 10.20 3.92 5.07
N GLU A 318 11.06 4.78 5.61
CA GLU A 318 11.66 4.56 6.93
C GLU A 318 10.57 4.39 8.01
N TRP A 319 9.59 5.31 8.04
CA TRP A 319 8.39 5.26 8.87
C TRP A 319 7.53 3.99 8.64
N LEU A 320 7.53 3.41 7.44
CA LEU A 320 6.79 2.18 7.13
C LEU A 320 7.55 0.91 7.51
N ILE A 321 8.85 0.85 7.19
CA ILE A 321 9.66 -0.35 7.30
C ILE A 321 10.12 -0.59 8.74
N GLU A 322 10.44 0.45 9.52
CA GLU A 322 10.83 0.26 10.92
C GLU A 322 9.76 -0.45 11.77
N PRO A 323 8.46 -0.04 11.77
CA PRO A 323 7.42 -0.77 12.49
C PRO A 323 7.22 -2.21 11.99
N LEU A 324 7.39 -2.45 10.69
CA LEU A 324 7.27 -3.80 10.12
C LEU A 324 8.42 -4.72 10.59
N LEU A 325 9.66 -4.22 10.63
CA LEU A 325 10.80 -4.96 11.19
C LEU A 325 10.61 -5.24 12.69
N ILE A 326 10.12 -4.27 13.47
CA ILE A 326 9.80 -4.49 14.89
C ILE A 326 8.71 -5.56 15.05
N MET A 327 7.67 -5.56 14.22
CA MET A 327 6.61 -6.57 14.26
C MET A 327 7.09 -7.96 13.79
N LYS A 328 8.01 -8.04 12.81
CA LYS A 328 8.68 -9.30 12.43
C LYS A 328 9.37 -9.92 13.64
N GLU A 329 10.18 -9.14 14.36
CA GLU A 329 10.89 -9.65 15.55
C GLU A 329 9.92 -10.02 16.67
N GLN A 330 8.80 -9.29 16.84
CA GLN A 330 7.75 -9.70 17.78
C GLN A 330 7.09 -11.02 17.38
N ILE A 331 6.76 -11.22 16.10
CA ILE A 331 6.22 -12.49 15.57
C ILE A 331 7.21 -13.64 15.79
N LYS A 332 8.50 -13.42 15.48
CA LYS A 332 9.59 -14.40 15.65
C LYS A 332 9.72 -14.83 17.11
N ASN A 333 9.69 -13.87 18.04
CA ASN A 333 9.74 -14.13 19.49
C ASN A 333 8.48 -14.83 20.05
N LEU A 334 7.30 -14.61 19.45
CA LEU A 334 6.07 -15.29 19.85
C LEU A 334 6.03 -16.77 19.45
N LYS A 335 6.88 -17.21 18.51
CA LYS A 335 6.91 -18.58 17.97
C LYS A 335 5.51 -19.05 17.56
N VAL A 336 4.96 -18.40 16.53
CA VAL A 336 3.61 -18.68 16.03
C VAL A 336 3.59 -20.04 15.33
N GLU A 337 2.63 -20.90 15.69
CA GLU A 337 2.46 -22.23 15.11
C GLU A 337 1.72 -22.17 13.75
N GLU A 338 1.82 -23.21 12.91
CA GLU A 338 1.25 -23.19 11.55
C GLU A 338 -0.30 -23.16 11.51
N ASN A 339 -0.94 -23.81 12.49
CA ASN A 339 -2.37 -23.73 12.78
C ASN A 339 -2.79 -22.29 13.16
N GLU A 340 -2.01 -21.62 14.02
CA GLU A 340 -2.22 -20.23 14.42
C GLU A 340 -2.01 -19.29 13.23
N GLU A 341 -0.95 -19.44 12.43
CA GLU A 341 -0.71 -18.63 11.23
C GLU A 341 -1.88 -18.67 10.25
N THR A 342 -2.43 -19.87 10.02
CA THR A 342 -3.58 -20.09 9.14
C THR A 342 -4.83 -19.41 9.71
N CYS A 343 -5.04 -19.50 11.02
CA CYS A 343 -6.13 -18.81 11.70
C CYS A 343 -5.96 -17.28 11.67
N LEU A 344 -4.78 -16.75 11.98
CA LEU A 344 -4.45 -15.32 11.95
C LEU A 344 -4.71 -14.70 10.57
N LYS A 345 -4.25 -15.35 9.51
CA LYS A 345 -4.51 -14.95 8.12
C LYS A 345 -6.02 -14.86 7.84
N ARG A 346 -6.80 -15.82 8.31
CA ARG A 346 -8.27 -15.82 8.16
C ARG A 346 -8.92 -14.66 8.94
N LEU A 347 -8.53 -14.45 10.19
CA LEU A 347 -9.09 -13.41 11.09
C LEU A 347 -8.80 -11.96 10.64
N VAL A 348 -7.81 -11.74 9.77
CA VAL A 348 -7.62 -10.44 9.08
C VAL A 348 -8.79 -10.13 8.12
N ILE A 349 -9.33 -11.16 7.46
CA ILE A 349 -10.41 -11.03 6.48
C ILE A 349 -11.80 -11.04 7.14
N GLU A 350 -11.99 -11.89 8.14
CA GLU A 350 -13.27 -12.04 8.84
C GLU A 350 -13.52 -10.89 9.84
N CYS A 351 -12.70 -10.75 10.88
CA CYS A 351 -12.90 -9.78 11.95
C CYS A 351 -12.58 -8.33 11.55
N GLU A 352 -13.15 -7.35 12.25
CA GLU A 352 -12.67 -5.96 12.14
C GLU A 352 -11.44 -5.73 13.03
N ASN A 353 -11.28 -6.56 14.07
CA ASN A 353 -10.25 -6.52 15.11
C ASN A 353 -10.28 -5.24 15.96
N LYS A 354 -11.43 -4.57 16.09
CA LYS A 354 -11.55 -3.34 16.90
C LYS A 354 -11.53 -3.63 18.40
N ARG A 355 -12.18 -4.70 18.85
CA ARG A 355 -12.31 -5.07 20.27
C ARG A 355 -11.78 -6.48 20.55
N PRO A 356 -11.30 -6.80 21.77
CA PRO A 356 -10.76 -8.12 22.10
C PRO A 356 -11.74 -9.26 21.84
N GLU A 357 -13.01 -9.05 22.17
CA GLU A 357 -14.08 -10.05 22.19
C GLU A 357 -14.49 -10.53 20.78
N GLU A 358 -14.01 -9.87 19.73
CA GLU A 358 -14.20 -10.32 18.33
C GLU A 358 -13.49 -11.64 18.00
N TRP A 359 -12.63 -12.14 18.90
CA TRP A 359 -12.00 -13.46 18.80
C TRP A 359 -12.66 -14.53 19.69
N ASP A 360 -13.67 -14.16 20.46
CA ASP A 360 -14.41 -15.14 21.26
C ASP A 360 -15.39 -15.89 20.35
N GLY A 361 -15.25 -17.22 20.30
CA GLY A 361 -16.03 -18.08 19.41
C GLY A 361 -15.45 -18.28 18.00
N THR A 362 -14.31 -17.68 17.65
CA THR A 362 -13.69 -17.88 16.31
C THR A 362 -12.89 -19.18 16.17
N GLY A 363 -12.74 -19.95 17.25
CA GLY A 363 -11.96 -21.20 17.26
C GLY A 363 -10.45 -20.99 17.17
N PHE A 364 -9.93 -19.84 17.62
CA PHE A 364 -8.49 -19.58 17.62
C PHE A 364 -7.72 -20.67 18.44
N PRO A 365 -6.60 -21.25 17.94
CA PRO A 365 -5.98 -22.43 18.56
C PRO A 365 -5.50 -22.26 20.00
N SER A 366 -5.09 -21.05 20.40
CA SER A 366 -4.61 -20.79 21.75
C SER A 366 -5.73 -20.37 22.71
N ASN A 367 -5.84 -21.10 23.82
CA ASN A 367 -6.72 -20.76 24.94
C ASN A 367 -6.15 -19.66 25.87
N ASP A 368 -4.90 -19.22 25.67
CA ASP A 368 -4.30 -18.15 26.48
C ASP A 368 -4.77 -16.77 26.00
N ASN A 369 -5.48 -16.07 26.89
CA ASN A 369 -5.95 -14.70 26.68
C ASN A 369 -4.80 -13.71 26.39
N VAL A 370 -3.61 -13.91 26.96
CA VAL A 370 -2.45 -13.03 26.74
C VAL A 370 -1.89 -13.25 25.32
N ARG A 371 -1.63 -14.49 24.91
CA ARG A 371 -1.20 -14.83 23.55
C ARG A 371 -2.21 -14.39 22.49
N ARG A 372 -3.51 -14.62 22.71
CA ARG A 372 -4.59 -14.10 21.84
C ARG A 372 -4.50 -12.58 21.70
N ALA A 373 -4.43 -11.85 22.81
CA ALA A 373 -4.34 -10.38 22.81
C ALA A 373 -3.07 -9.85 22.12
N GLN A 374 -1.91 -10.51 22.30
CA GLN A 374 -0.64 -10.14 21.66
C GLN A 374 -0.72 -10.28 20.14
N LEU A 375 -1.23 -11.40 19.63
CA LEU A 375 -1.38 -11.65 18.19
C LEU A 375 -2.43 -10.73 17.55
N GLN A 376 -3.54 -10.49 18.24
CA GLN A 376 -4.58 -9.55 17.82
C GLN A 376 -4.05 -8.10 17.80
N ALA A 377 -3.15 -7.73 18.74
CA ALA A 377 -2.48 -6.43 18.74
C ALA A 377 -1.47 -6.25 17.59
N ILE A 378 -0.89 -7.34 17.05
CA ILE A 378 -0.11 -7.29 15.81
C ILE A 378 -1.04 -6.98 14.62
N ILE A 379 -2.16 -7.69 14.50
CA ILE A 379 -3.14 -7.45 13.41
C ILE A 379 -3.70 -6.03 13.44
N ARG A 380 -4.08 -5.50 14.63
CA ARG A 380 -4.53 -4.11 14.79
C ARG A 380 -3.50 -3.09 14.29
N ARG A 381 -2.22 -3.27 14.65
CA ARG A 381 -1.14 -2.38 14.24
C ARG A 381 -0.90 -2.44 12.73
N LEU A 382 -0.95 -3.64 12.13
CA LEU A 382 -0.88 -3.80 10.69
C LEU A 382 -2.04 -3.14 9.95
N GLN A 383 -3.28 -3.31 10.44
CA GLN A 383 -4.45 -2.62 9.88
C GLN A 383 -4.30 -1.09 9.99
N GLY A 384 -3.78 -0.56 11.10
CA GLY A 384 -3.54 0.88 11.29
C GLY A 384 -2.47 1.45 10.34
N ILE A 385 -1.38 0.72 10.14
CA ILE A 385 -0.33 1.06 9.17
C ILE A 385 -0.91 1.04 7.75
N VAL A 386 -1.59 -0.04 7.35
CA VAL A 386 -2.21 -0.15 6.02
C VAL A 386 -3.32 0.88 5.81
N ALA A 387 -4.12 1.21 6.81
CA ALA A 387 -5.15 2.26 6.75
C ALA A 387 -4.57 3.68 6.65
N SER A 388 -3.29 3.85 7.01
CA SER A 388 -2.53 5.08 6.79
C SER A 388 -1.91 5.06 5.38
N MET A 389 -1.34 3.94 4.96
CA MET A 389 -0.84 3.73 3.59
C MET A 389 -1.90 3.94 2.52
N SER A 390 -3.15 3.51 2.78
CA SER A 390 -4.25 3.61 1.81
C SER A 390 -4.70 5.04 1.51
N ARG A 391 -4.21 6.02 2.30
CA ARG A 391 -4.45 7.46 2.11
C ARG A 391 -3.43 8.13 1.18
N PHE A 392 -2.33 7.45 0.80
CA PHE A 392 -1.35 8.04 -0.12
C PHE A 392 -1.97 8.24 -1.51
N PRO A 393 -1.69 9.36 -2.23
CA PRO A 393 -2.39 9.71 -3.47
C PRO A 393 -2.37 8.65 -4.57
N THR A 394 -1.29 7.87 -4.66
CA THR A 394 -1.12 6.81 -5.67
C THR A 394 -1.83 5.50 -5.31
N PHE A 395 -2.08 5.25 -4.02
CA PHE A 395 -2.59 3.97 -3.53
C PHE A 395 -4.01 3.67 -4.05
N PRO A 396 -5.02 4.54 -3.95
CA PRO A 396 -6.38 4.24 -4.42
C PRO A 396 -6.45 3.89 -5.92
N ARG A 397 -5.60 4.53 -6.74
CA ARG A 397 -5.50 4.24 -8.18
C ARG A 397 -4.89 2.87 -8.45
N ARG A 398 -3.73 2.58 -7.83
CA ARG A 398 -3.04 1.29 -7.98
C ARG A 398 -3.88 0.13 -7.46
N PHE A 399 -4.49 0.28 -6.27
CA PHE A 399 -5.40 -0.69 -5.68
C PHE A 399 -6.61 -0.97 -6.59
N ARG A 400 -7.29 0.07 -7.10
CA ARG A 400 -8.43 -0.10 -8.00
C ARG A 400 -8.05 -0.82 -9.30
N ASN A 401 -6.88 -0.53 -9.87
CA ASN A 401 -6.40 -1.21 -11.07
C ASN A 401 -6.14 -2.70 -10.81
N MET A 402 -5.46 -3.04 -9.71
CA MET A 402 -5.27 -4.43 -9.27
C MET A 402 -6.61 -5.16 -9.04
N MET A 403 -7.59 -4.51 -8.40
CA MET A 403 -8.92 -5.11 -8.20
C MET A 403 -9.65 -5.41 -9.52
N LYS A 404 -9.46 -4.59 -10.56
CA LYS A 404 -10.02 -4.88 -11.90
C LYS A 404 -9.40 -6.13 -12.53
N VAL A 405 -8.10 -6.33 -12.37
CA VAL A 405 -7.38 -7.53 -12.85
C VAL A 405 -7.93 -8.77 -12.15
N LEU A 406 -8.00 -8.74 -10.81
CA LEU A 406 -8.58 -9.83 -10.01
C LEU A 406 -10.02 -10.17 -10.39
N TYR A 407 -10.86 -9.16 -10.63
CA TYR A 407 -12.25 -9.36 -11.06
C TYR A 407 -12.36 -10.01 -12.45
N ALA A 408 -11.57 -9.53 -13.41
CA ALA A 408 -11.54 -10.09 -14.77
C ALA A 408 -11.06 -11.55 -14.79
N GLU A 409 -9.99 -11.86 -14.05
CA GLU A 409 -9.48 -13.23 -13.91
C GLU A 409 -10.49 -14.16 -13.21
N ALA A 410 -11.16 -13.70 -12.16
CA ALA A 410 -12.17 -14.48 -11.44
C ALA A 410 -13.37 -14.84 -12.34
N ILE A 411 -13.85 -13.89 -13.16
CA ILE A 411 -14.90 -14.15 -14.15
C ILE A 411 -14.42 -15.13 -15.22
N GLN A 412 -13.19 -14.96 -15.74
CA GLN A 412 -12.64 -15.84 -16.76
C GLN A 412 -12.46 -17.29 -16.24
N ALA A 413 -12.02 -17.45 -14.99
CA ALA A 413 -11.93 -18.75 -14.32
C ALA A 413 -13.32 -19.40 -14.16
N GLY A 414 -14.33 -18.64 -13.71
CA GLY A 414 -15.72 -19.12 -13.59
C GLY A 414 -16.32 -19.53 -14.94
N ALA A 415 -16.11 -18.73 -15.99
CA ALA A 415 -16.56 -19.04 -17.34
C ALA A 415 -15.90 -20.33 -17.88
N SER A 416 -14.58 -20.49 -17.69
CA SER A 416 -13.85 -21.70 -18.08
C SER A 416 -14.34 -22.94 -17.32
N ALA A 417 -14.59 -22.82 -16.01
CA ALA A 417 -15.14 -23.91 -15.20
C ALA A 417 -16.54 -24.34 -15.69
N SER A 418 -17.39 -23.38 -16.06
CA SER A 418 -18.72 -23.65 -16.62
C SER A 418 -18.65 -24.38 -17.98
N HIS A 419 -17.73 -23.99 -18.86
CA HIS A 419 -17.49 -24.68 -20.14
C HIS A 419 -16.96 -26.11 -19.95
N ILE A 420 -16.08 -26.34 -18.98
CA ILE A 420 -15.58 -27.69 -18.65
C ILE A 420 -16.71 -28.56 -18.07
N GLY A 421 -17.57 -27.99 -17.20
CA GLY A 421 -18.75 -28.69 -16.67
C GLY A 421 -19.74 -29.10 -17.78
N VAL A 422 -20.00 -28.22 -18.75
CA VAL A 422 -20.86 -28.53 -19.92
C VAL A 422 -20.20 -29.58 -20.83
N ALA A 423 -18.89 -29.50 -21.06
CA ALA A 423 -18.16 -30.50 -21.85
C ALA A 423 -18.12 -31.89 -21.19
N LEU A 424 -18.00 -31.95 -19.86
CA LEU A 424 -18.10 -33.21 -19.10
C LEU A 424 -19.52 -33.79 -19.15
N LYS A 425 -20.56 -32.96 -19.02
CA LYS A 425 -21.96 -33.40 -19.15
C LYS A 425 -22.25 -33.97 -20.54
N SER A 426 -21.76 -33.31 -21.60
CA SER A 426 -21.84 -33.78 -23.00
C SER A 426 -21.13 -35.14 -23.20
N LYS A 427 -19.98 -35.37 -22.57
CA LYS A 427 -19.25 -36.65 -22.66
C LYS A 427 -19.98 -37.84 -22.02
N TYR A 428 -20.78 -37.62 -20.98
CA TYR A 428 -21.57 -38.69 -20.37
C TYR A 428 -22.87 -39.00 -21.12
N THR A 429 -23.48 -38.03 -21.80
CA THR A 429 -24.68 -38.28 -22.64
C THR A 429 -24.35 -39.00 -23.95
N SER A 430 -23.11 -38.95 -24.43
CA SER A 430 -22.71 -39.50 -25.75
C SER A 430 -22.36 -41.00 -25.75
N LYS A 431 -22.71 -41.76 -24.70
CA LYS A 431 -22.35 -43.19 -24.58
C LYS A 431 -23.51 -44.12 -24.20
N SER A 432 -24.72 -43.81 -24.67
CA SER A 432 -25.83 -44.75 -24.76
C SER A 432 -26.79 -44.25 -25.85
N LEU A 433 -26.79 -44.92 -27.02
CA LEU A 433 -27.87 -44.97 -28.03
C LEU A 433 -27.38 -45.71 -29.30
N ILE A 434 -27.23 -47.03 -29.18
CA ILE A 434 -27.32 -47.97 -30.30
C ILE A 434 -28.19 -49.13 -29.80
N GLY A 435 -29.38 -49.29 -30.37
CA GLY A 435 -30.35 -50.31 -29.95
C GLY A 435 -31.74 -50.01 -30.53
N SER A 436 -32.16 -50.80 -31.51
CA SER A 436 -33.36 -50.57 -32.30
C SER A 436 -34.65 -51.07 -31.64
N GLY A 437 -35.74 -50.31 -31.82
CA GLY A 437 -36.85 -50.81 -32.63
C GLY A 437 -38.02 -51.54 -31.94
N SER A 438 -39.20 -51.00 -32.25
CA SER A 438 -40.51 -51.69 -32.41
C SER A 438 -41.56 -51.60 -31.29
N ARG A 439 -42.80 -51.75 -31.74
CA ARG A 439 -44.10 -51.82 -31.03
C ARG A 439 -44.08 -53.04 -30.06
N GLU A 440 -44.96 -53.17 -29.06
CA GLU A 440 -46.41 -52.94 -29.03
C GLU A 440 -46.92 -52.88 -27.58
N GLY A 441 -48.15 -52.44 -27.32
CA GLY A 441 -48.61 -52.10 -25.96
C GLY A 441 -49.45 -53.16 -25.23
N ARG A 442 -49.65 -52.95 -23.92
CA ARG A 442 -50.85 -53.37 -23.17
C ARG A 442 -50.97 -52.60 -21.84
N ASN A 443 -52.22 -52.38 -21.42
CA ASN A 443 -52.56 -51.99 -20.06
C ASN A 443 -52.49 -53.24 -19.15
N GLU A 444 -52.13 -53.08 -17.88
CA GLU A 444 -52.98 -53.54 -16.77
C GLU A 444 -52.54 -52.91 -15.43
N THR A 445 -53.44 -53.01 -14.44
CA THR A 445 -53.37 -52.46 -13.07
C THR A 445 -52.27 -53.13 -12.22
N ASP A 446 -51.80 -52.53 -11.11
CA ASP A 446 -52.44 -52.66 -9.80
C ASP A 446 -52.02 -51.59 -8.78
N GLU A 447 -52.94 -51.26 -7.87
CA GLU A 447 -52.71 -50.46 -6.65
C GLU A 447 -52.14 -51.33 -5.52
N VAL A 448 -51.19 -50.82 -4.71
CA VAL A 448 -51.13 -51.05 -3.24
C VAL A 448 -50.44 -49.86 -2.53
N ILE A 449 -51.28 -48.95 -2.01
CA ILE A 449 -51.33 -48.45 -0.61
C ILE A 449 -50.03 -48.01 0.13
N ASN A 450 -50.03 -46.71 0.50
CA ASN A 450 -49.61 -46.03 1.77
C ASN A 450 -48.37 -46.52 2.55
N GLU A 451 -47.52 -45.63 3.09
CA GLU A 451 -47.81 -44.95 4.37
C GLU A 451 -47.15 -43.56 4.56
N ALA A 452 -47.67 -42.81 5.53
CA ALA A 452 -47.30 -41.42 5.83
C ALA A 452 -46.21 -41.32 6.92
N TYR A 453 -45.50 -40.19 6.94
CA TYR A 453 -44.74 -39.76 8.12
C TYR A 453 -45.51 -38.67 8.86
N ASP A 454 -45.91 -39.00 10.08
CA ASP A 454 -46.50 -38.07 11.04
C ASP A 454 -45.42 -37.16 11.66
N SER A 455 -45.79 -35.91 11.93
CA SER A 455 -45.05 -35.01 12.81
C SER A 455 -45.97 -34.60 13.94
N GLY A 456 -46.00 -35.44 14.97
CA GLY A 456 -46.47 -35.03 16.28
C GLY A 456 -45.51 -34.01 16.88
N ASP A 457 -46.05 -32.88 17.31
CA ASP A 457 -45.37 -31.85 18.09
C ASP A 457 -46.29 -31.42 19.25
N VAL A 458 -45.73 -30.71 20.24
CA VAL A 458 -46.37 -30.20 21.47
C VAL A 458 -46.60 -31.22 22.60
N VAL A 459 -45.68 -31.22 23.58
CA VAL A 459 -45.86 -30.54 24.89
C VAL A 459 -44.58 -29.82 25.27
#